data_AF-C7J869-F1
#
_entry.id   AF-C7J869-F1
#
_cell.length_a   1.000
_cell.length_b   1.000
_cell.length_c   1.000
_cell.angle_alpha   90.00
_cell.angle_beta   90.00
_cell.angle_gamma   90.00
#
_symmetry.space_group_name_H-M   'P 1'
#
loop_
_entity.id
_entity.type
_entity.pdbx_description
1 polymer ?
#
loop_
_entity_poly.entity_id
_entity_poly.type
_entity_poly.pdbx_seq_one_letter_code
_entity_poly.pdbx_strand_id
1 'polypeptide(L)'
;MIFLRRIKLAMGVLENGKEIAVKKLHDIESLDDEKFMNEFVNLMSAQHKNIVQLVGYCYDTRRKVVLHNGKYVVVHVEERALCFEYLQRGSLDKYLSGMIVFGWTYT
;
A
#
# COMPACT_ATOMS: atom_id res chain seq x y z
N MET A 1 -0.25 17.51 12.47
CA MET A 1 0.36 17.39 11.13
C MET A 1 0.67 15.91 10.89
N ILE A 2 -0.23 15.19 10.22
CA ILE A 2 -0.02 13.76 9.93
C ILE A 2 0.92 13.69 8.72
N PHE A 3 2.16 13.26 8.94
CA PHE A 3 3.04 12.90 7.84
C PHE A 3 2.48 11.64 7.17
N LEU A 4 1.76 11.81 6.06
CA LEU A 4 1.51 10.71 5.13
C LEU A 4 2.88 10.29 4.56
N ARG A 5 3.53 9.31 5.20
CA ARG A 5 4.69 8.63 4.58
C ARG A 5 4.22 8.16 3.21
N ARG A 6 4.91 8.58 2.14
CA ARG A 6 4.57 8.21 0.75
C ARG A 6 4.53 6.69 0.62
N ILE A 7 3.33 6.13 0.62
CA ILE A 7 3.11 4.71 0.33
C ILE A 7 3.35 4.54 -1.18
N LYS A 8 4.28 3.67 -1.55
CA LYS A 8 4.50 3.31 -2.96
C LYS A 8 3.43 2.30 -3.38
N LEU A 9 2.56 2.73 -4.28
CA LEU A 9 1.63 1.87 -5.01
C LEU A 9 2.26 1.46 -6.34
N ALA A 10 2.19 0.18 -6.67
CA ALA A 10 2.58 -0.38 -7.95
C ALA A 10 1.39 -1.08 -8.61
N MET A 11 1.39 -1.20 -9.94
CA MET A 11 0.46 -2.07 -10.65
C MET A 11 1.09 -3.45 -10.80
N GLY A 12 0.31 -4.50 -10.60
CA GLY A 12 0.68 -5.89 -10.84
C GLY A 12 -0.35 -6.61 -11.71
N VAL A 13 0.00 -7.79 -12.19
CA VAL A 13 -0.89 -8.64 -13.00
C VAL A 13 -0.85 -10.05 -12.40
N LEU A 14 -2.02 -10.60 -12.10
CA LEU A 14 -2.17 -11.99 -11.65
C LEU A 14 -1.96 -12.97 -12.81
N GLU A 15 -1.73 -14.25 -12.53
CA GLU A 15 -1.53 -15.28 -13.55
C GLU A 15 -2.70 -15.40 -14.54
N ASN A 16 -3.91 -15.06 -14.08
CA ASN A 16 -5.12 -15.03 -14.91
C ASN A 16 -5.27 -13.73 -15.76
N GLY A 17 -4.26 -12.86 -15.77
CA GLY A 17 -4.26 -11.60 -16.53
C GLY A 17 -4.98 -10.44 -15.84
N LYS A 18 -5.54 -10.61 -14.63
CA LYS A 18 -6.23 -9.54 -13.92
C LYS A 18 -5.24 -8.54 -13.32
N GLU A 19 -5.45 -7.26 -13.60
CA GLU A 19 -4.68 -6.15 -13.01
C GLU A 19 -5.03 -5.96 -11.52
N ILE A 20 -4.00 -5.69 -10.72
CA ILE A 20 -4.10 -5.42 -9.28
C ILE A 20 -3.28 -4.20 -8.88
N ALA A 21 -3.71 -3.52 -7.83
CA ALA A 21 -2.92 -2.48 -7.17
C ALA A 21 -2.16 -3.09 -5.98
N VAL A 22 -0.84 -3.00 -6.00
CA VAL A 22 0.06 -3.53 -4.97
C VAL A 22 0.52 -2.39 -4.07
N LYS A 23 0.07 -2.40 -2.83
CA LYS A 23 0.53 -1.51 -1.76
C LYS A 23 1.67 -2.19 -1.03
N LYS A 24 2.91 -1.79 -1.32
CA LYS A 24 4.07 -2.29 -0.58
C LYS A 24 4.07 -1.66 0.81
N LEU A 25 4.14 -2.51 1.83
CA LEU A 25 4.37 -2.07 3.19
C LEU A 25 5.89 -1.93 3.33
N HIS A 26 6.37 -0.70 3.51
CA HIS A 26 7.79 -0.49 3.83
C HIS A 26 8.10 -1.12 5.19
N ASP A 27 9.40 -1.29 5.51
CA ASP A 27 9.91 -1.47 6.88
C ASP A 27 9.40 -0.31 7.73
N ILE A 28 8.15 -0.41 8.14
CA ILE A 28 7.68 0.18 9.36
C ILE A 28 8.56 -0.55 10.36
N GLU A 29 9.49 0.16 10.99
CA GLU A 29 10.53 -0.33 11.91
C GLU A 29 9.96 -1.12 13.12
N SER A 30 8.67 -1.46 13.10
CA SER A 30 7.86 -2.16 14.09
C SER A 30 6.49 -2.59 13.50
N LEU A 31 6.43 -3.06 12.25
CA LEU A 31 5.24 -3.78 11.77
C LEU A 31 5.21 -5.14 12.49
N ASP A 32 4.70 -5.11 13.71
CA ASP A 32 4.35 -6.28 14.47
C ASP A 32 3.43 -7.18 13.62
N ASP A 33 3.69 -8.49 13.62
CA ASP A 33 2.92 -9.47 12.86
C ASP A 33 1.44 -9.38 13.20
N GLU A 34 1.14 -9.12 14.47
CA GLU A 34 -0.22 -8.91 14.93
C GLU A 34 -0.86 -7.69 14.26
N LYS A 35 -0.15 -6.56 14.15
CA LYS A 35 -0.66 -5.36 13.47
C LYS A 35 -0.89 -5.59 11.99
N PHE A 36 0.03 -6.30 11.32
CA PHE A 36 -0.14 -6.68 9.93
C PHE A 36 -1.38 -7.54 9.74
N MET A 37 -1.52 -8.59 10.55
CA MET A 37 -2.67 -9.50 10.47
C MET A 37 -3.98 -8.79 10.81
N ASN A 38 -3.98 -7.88 11.79
CA ASN A 38 -5.15 -7.07 12.12
C ASN A 38 -5.54 -6.15 10.96
N GLU A 39 -4.60 -5.44 10.32
CA GLU A 39 -4.90 -4.62 9.14
C GLU A 39 -5.42 -5.50 7.99
N PHE A 40 -4.80 -6.66 7.76
CA PHE A 40 -5.23 -7.62 6.74
C PHE A 40 -6.67 -8.11 6.97
N VAL A 41 -6.98 -8.63 8.16
CA VAL A 41 -8.31 -9.16 8.50
C VAL A 41 -9.38 -8.08 8.42
N ASN A 42 -9.10 -6.88 8.91
CA ASN A 42 -10.03 -5.76 8.85
C ASN A 42 -10.34 -5.37 7.40
N LEU A 43 -9.32 -5.29 6.55
CA LEU A 43 -9.48 -4.96 5.14
C LEU A 43 -10.18 -6.07 4.35
N MET A 44 -9.89 -7.34 4.66
CA MET A 44 -10.60 -8.48 4.08
C MET A 44 -12.09 -8.46 4.41
N SER A 45 -12.43 -8.04 5.63
CA SER A 45 -13.82 -7.99 6.12
C SER A 45 -14.60 -6.78 5.57
N ALA A 46 -13.90 -5.75 5.09
CA ALA A 46 -14.49 -4.53 4.56
C ALA A 46 -14.99 -4.71 3.11
N GLN A 47 -16.07 -5.48 2.94
CA GLN A 47 -16.68 -5.72 1.64
C GLN A 47 -17.88 -4.79 1.41
N HIS A 48 -17.71 -3.79 0.55
CA HIS A 48 -18.79 -2.87 0.15
C HIS A 48 -18.55 -2.31 -1.25
N LYS A 49 -19.61 -2.01 -1.99
CA LYS A 49 -19.53 -1.49 -3.38
C LYS A 49 -18.75 -0.18 -3.57
N ASN A 50 -18.49 0.55 -2.47
CA ASN A 50 -17.75 1.82 -2.47
C ASN A 50 -16.39 1.72 -1.77
N ILE A 51 -15.96 0.51 -1.38
CA ILE A 51 -14.67 0.26 -0.74
C ILE A 51 -13.86 -0.59 -1.72
N VAL A 52 -12.60 -0.20 -1.95
CA VAL A 52 -11.70 -0.96 -2.82
C VAL A 52 -11.44 -2.32 -2.21
N GLN A 53 -11.76 -3.38 -2.95
CA GLN A 53 -11.66 -4.74 -2.44
C GLN A 53 -10.20 -5.19 -2.31
N LEU A 54 -9.85 -5.74 -1.16
CA LEU A 54 -8.60 -6.49 -0.98
C LEU A 54 -8.75 -7.85 -1.67
N VAL A 55 -7.79 -8.17 -2.54
CA VAL A 55 -7.71 -9.42 -3.32
C VAL A 55 -6.79 -10.44 -2.64
N GLY A 56 -5.79 -9.97 -1.91
CA GLY A 56 -4.88 -10.83 -1.16
C GLY A 56 -3.70 -10.08 -0.55
N TYR A 57 -2.70 -10.83 -0.11
CA TYR A 57 -1.47 -10.30 0.45
C TYR A 57 -0.26 -11.11 -0.05
N CYS A 58 0.91 -10.51 0.08
CA CYS A 58 2.20 -11.17 -0.09
C CYS A 58 2.99 -11.02 1.20
N TYR A 59 3.58 -12.10 1.67
CA TYR A 59 4.52 -12.15 2.78
C TYR A 59 5.69 -13.03 2.34
N ASP A 60 6.84 -12.42 2.09
CA ASP A 60 8.03 -13.14 1.62
C ASP A 60 9.25 -12.73 2.44
N THR A 61 10.03 -13.70 2.90
CA THR A 61 11.26 -13.46 3.67
C THR A 61 12.47 -13.75 2.79
N ARG A 62 13.19 -12.69 2.41
CA ARG A 62 14.34 -12.79 1.50
C ARG A 62 15.63 -12.55 2.25
N ARG A 63 16.67 -13.30 1.88
CA ARG A 63 18.04 -13.04 2.35
C ARG A 63 18.64 -11.92 1.51
N LYS A 64 19.10 -10.86 2.15
CA LYS A 64 19.86 -9.78 1.51
C LYS A 64 21.25 -9.70 2.14
N VAL A 65 22.26 -9.49 1.31
CA VAL A 65 23.61 -9.19 1.79
C VAL A 65 23.71 -7.67 1.93
N VAL A 66 24.00 -7.19 3.12
CA VAL A 66 24.17 -5.76 3.42
C VAL A 66 25.54 -5.49 3.99
N LEU A 67 26.09 -4.31 3.71
CA LEU A 67 27.33 -3.85 4.32
C LEU A 67 27.00 -3.25 5.69
N HIS A 68 27.52 -3.85 6.75
CA HIS A 68 27.36 -3.37 8.12
C HIS A 68 28.72 -3.33 8.81
N ASN A 69 29.10 -2.15 9.33
CA ASN A 69 30.40 -1.92 9.99
C ASN A 69 31.60 -2.46 9.20
N GLY A 70 31.61 -2.23 7.87
CA GLY A 70 32.69 -2.66 6.98
C GLY A 70 32.73 -4.16 6.65
N LYS A 71 31.74 -4.95 7.08
CA LYS A 71 31.61 -6.38 6.77
C LYS A 71 30.30 -6.65 6.03
N TYR A 72 30.34 -7.58 5.07
CA TYR A 72 29.13 -8.09 4.44
C TYR A 72 28.46 -9.09 5.38
N VAL A 73 27.21 -8.81 5.74
CA VAL A 73 26.38 -9.68 6.58
C VAL A 73 25.11 -10.06 5.82
N VAL A 74 24.66 -11.30 6.01
CA VAL A 74 23.37 -11.75 5.50
C VAL A 74 22.30 -11.38 6.51
N VAL A 75 21.32 -10.59 6.08
CA VAL A 75 20.13 -10.25 6.87
C VAL A 75 18.90 -10.86 6.23
N HIS A 76 17.93 -11.22 7.07
CA HIS A 76 16.58 -11.55 6.62
C HIS A 76 15.80 -10.26 6.51
N VAL A 77 15.21 -10.03 5.33
CA VAL A 77 14.34 -8.89 5.08
C VAL A 77 12.98 -9.44 4.71
N GLU A 78 11.98 -9.02 5.46
CA GLU A 78 10.59 -9.38 5.21
C GLU A 78 9.99 -8.35 4.27
N GLU A 79 9.45 -8.82 3.15
CA GLU A 79 8.73 -8.00 2.19
C GLU A 79 7.25 -8.34 2.30
N ARG A 80 6.45 -7.36 2.75
CA ARG A 80 5.00 -7.49 2.88
C ARG A 80 4.29 -6.56 1.92
N ALA A 81 3.22 -7.04 1.30
CA ALA A 81 2.38 -6.22 0.44
C ALA A 81 0.90 -6.61 0.55
N LEU A 82 0.04 -5.63 0.35
CA LEU A 82 -1.40 -5.82 0.21
C LEU A 82 -1.78 -5.62 -1.26
N CYS A 83 -2.57 -6.54 -1.79
CA CYS A 83 -2.99 -6.57 -3.18
C CYS A 83 -4.48 -6.25 -3.27
N PHE A 84 -4.82 -5.13 -3.90
CA PHE A 84 -6.18 -4.66 -4.09
C PHE A 84 -6.61 -4.83 -5.53
N GLU A 85 -7.92 -4.78 -5.78
CA GLU A 85 -8.40 -4.59 -7.13
C GLU A 85 -7.86 -3.29 -7.73
N TYR A 86 -7.56 -3.33 -9.03
CA TYR A 86 -7.12 -2.14 -9.73
C TYR A 86 -8.32 -1.30 -10.15
N LEU A 87 -8.41 -0.06 -9.68
CA LEU A 87 -9.43 0.89 -10.11
C LEU A 87 -8.91 1.78 -11.24
N GLN A 88 -9.57 1.66 -12.39
CA GLN A 88 -9.28 2.50 -13.55
C GLN A 88 -9.62 3.97 -13.26
N ARG A 89 -8.96 4.89 -13.97
CA ARG A 89 -9.14 6.36 -13.86
C ARG A 89 -8.53 7.01 -12.61
N GLY A 90 -7.96 6.21 -11.71
CA GLY A 90 -7.21 6.72 -10.56
C GLY A 90 -8.10 7.46 -9.55
N SER A 91 -7.46 8.24 -8.69
CA SER A 91 -8.08 8.85 -7.53
C SER A 91 -8.83 10.16 -7.85
N LEU A 92 -9.82 10.46 -7.02
CA LEU A 92 -10.72 11.60 -7.21
C LEU A 92 -10.01 12.96 -7.18
N ASP A 93 -8.87 13.07 -6.47
CA ASP A 93 -8.07 14.31 -6.40
C ASP A 93 -7.67 14.85 -7.77
N LYS A 94 -7.48 13.97 -8.77
CA LYS A 94 -7.19 14.36 -10.15
C LYS A 94 -8.31 15.15 -10.83
N TYR A 95 -9.53 15.01 -10.31
CA TYR A 95 -10.75 15.61 -10.85
C TYR A 95 -11.25 16.80 -10.02
N LEU A 96 -10.67 17.02 -8.83
CA LEU A 96 -11.08 18.10 -7.91
C LEU A 96 -10.31 19.42 -8.12
N SER A 97 -9.54 19.53 -9.20
CA SER A 97 -8.71 20.71 -9.53
C SER A 97 -9.50 22.02 -9.74
N GLY A 98 -10.83 21.95 -9.92
CA GLY A 98 -11.69 23.12 -10.16
C GLY A 98 -12.49 23.62 -8.95
N MET A 99 -12.50 22.92 -7.81
CA MET A 99 -13.47 23.22 -6.73
C MET A 99 -12.95 24.16 -5.64
N ILE A 100 -11.64 24.45 -5.60
CA ILE A 100 -11.03 25.30 -4.56
C ILE A 100 -11.08 26.80 -4.93
N VAL A 101 -11.35 27.17 -6.19
CA VAL A 101 -11.21 28.58 -6.64
C VAL A 101 -12.49 29.43 -6.48
N PHE A 102 -13.68 28.85 -6.29
CA PHE A 102 -14.95 29.62 -6.33
C PHE A 102 -15.80 29.58 -5.06
N GLY A 103 -15.23 29.25 -3.90
CA GLY A 103 -16.03 28.94 -2.70
C GLY A 103 -16.13 30.00 -1.59
N TRP A 104 -15.17 30.92 -1.43
CA TRP A 104 -15.16 31.82 -0.26
C TRP A 104 -14.48 33.18 -0.51
N THR A 105 -15.08 34.01 -1.36
CA THR A 105 -15.11 35.46 -1.18
C THR A 105 -16.47 35.93 -1.71
N TYR A 106 -17.11 36.89 -1.05
CA TYR A 106 -18.50 37.35 -1.21
C TYR A 106 -19.54 36.60 -0.34
N THR A 107 -19.58 36.89 0.96
CA THR A 107 -20.51 37.89 1.52
C THR A 107 -19.95 38.36 2.86
#